data_AF-A0A916MPT3-F1
#
_entry.id   AF-A0A916MPT3-F1
#
_cell.length_a   1.000
_cell.length_b   1.000
_cell.length_c   1.000
_cell.angle_alpha   90.00
_cell.angle_beta   90.00
_cell.angle_gamma   90.00
#
_symmetry.space_group_name_H-M   'P 1'
#
loop_
_entity.id
_entity.type
_entity.pdbx_description
1 polymer ?
#
loop_
_entity_poly.entity_id
_entity_poly.type
_entity_poly.pdbx_seq_one_letter_code
_entity_poly.pdbx_strand_id
1 'polypeptide(L)'
;MSLSKSPVFNLKVVLQETNIAADTLRAWERRYGLPMPQRTAGGHRLYSQYDIETIRWLLTRQAEGLSISRAVDLWNEHNASGVDPLAGFNAPDLISTQAIPALYVSPDTNLDYLRTQWIGACMKFSESHAEQVLNQAFSMFPVEAVCMEVLQKGMAEIGNLWYENKATVQQEHFASGLAMRRLDSLLSASPAPSRSQTVLVGCPPNEWHTFTPLLLSLLLRRRGLNVVYLGANVPVTDFEETVKSVRGKLIILVAQTLVTAAALRTTAQALTDLRIPIGYGGRIFTLLPNLTERIAGHYLGDSVTAALESVDSILQAKGETKANPSVSVAKKYREAHRFFTSERTRIESTVIESARSYQINLNGLNTGIQYLGDNIAAALQLGDMEYVTNEMEWLKTLLQSHKRPSQELTDFMGIYSRAVDKHINGQGEPIKEWLKAQARKI
;
A
#
# COMPACT_ATOMS: atom_id res chain seq x y z
N MET A 1 -45.38 3.49 -34.38
CA MET A 1 -44.28 3.74 -35.35
C MET A 1 -43.32 2.58 -35.23
N SER A 2 -42.90 1.95 -36.34
CA SER A 2 -41.88 0.88 -36.27
C SER A 2 -40.52 1.51 -35.98
N LEU A 3 -39.84 1.02 -34.94
CA LEU A 3 -38.49 1.45 -34.60
C LEU A 3 -37.51 1.00 -35.69
N SER A 4 -36.60 1.89 -36.11
CA SER A 4 -35.61 1.57 -37.13
C SER A 4 -34.61 0.51 -36.64
N LYS A 5 -34.42 -0.54 -37.43
CA LYS A 5 -33.41 -1.60 -37.23
C LYS A 5 -32.10 -1.33 -37.99
N SER A 6 -31.98 -0.17 -38.64
CA SER A 6 -30.75 0.21 -39.35
C SER A 6 -29.64 0.57 -38.35
N PRO A 7 -28.43 0.00 -38.46
CA PRO A 7 -27.35 0.20 -37.49
C PRO A 7 -26.57 1.49 -37.76
N VAL A 8 -26.99 2.61 -37.17
CA VAL A 8 -26.41 3.94 -37.42
C VAL A 8 -25.60 4.45 -36.23
N PHE A 9 -25.88 3.96 -35.02
CA PHE A 9 -25.30 4.49 -33.79
C PHE A 9 -24.04 3.73 -33.40
N ASN A 10 -22.96 4.47 -33.11
CA ASN A 10 -21.78 3.86 -32.52
C ASN A 10 -21.97 3.62 -31.01
N LEU A 11 -21.08 2.84 -30.41
CA LEU A 11 -21.12 2.52 -28.98
C LEU A 11 -21.21 3.78 -28.10
N LYS A 12 -20.50 4.86 -28.44
CA LYS A 12 -20.48 6.08 -27.63
C LYS A 12 -21.87 6.71 -27.50
N VAL A 13 -22.62 6.77 -28.60
CA VAL A 13 -24.00 7.31 -28.60
C VAL A 13 -24.92 6.45 -27.76
N VAL A 14 -24.83 5.12 -27.89
CA VAL A 14 -25.66 4.18 -27.11
C VAL A 14 -25.42 4.32 -25.61
N LEU A 15 -24.16 4.46 -25.17
CA LEU A 15 -23.83 4.65 -23.76
C LEU A 15 -24.40 5.96 -23.20
N GLN A 16 -24.38 7.03 -24.00
CA GLN A 16 -24.97 8.32 -23.60
C GLN A 16 -26.50 8.24 -23.49
N GLU A 17 -27.15 7.57 -24.44
CA GLU A 17 -28.62 7.46 -24.52
C GLU A 17 -29.25 6.51 -23.50
N THR A 18 -28.48 5.55 -22.99
CA THR A 18 -28.99 4.47 -22.12
C THR A 18 -28.36 4.45 -20.74
N ASN A 19 -27.25 5.17 -20.54
CA ASN A 19 -26.48 5.19 -19.30
C ASN A 19 -26.06 3.80 -18.79
N ILE A 20 -25.93 2.82 -19.70
CA ILE A 20 -25.40 1.48 -19.40
C ILE A 20 -23.87 1.48 -19.58
N ALA A 21 -23.14 0.71 -18.78
CA ALA A 21 -21.71 0.49 -19.03
C ALA A 21 -21.43 -0.32 -20.29
N ALA A 22 -20.34 0.00 -21.00
CA ALA A 22 -19.91 -0.72 -22.21
C ALA A 22 -19.64 -2.20 -21.94
N ASP A 23 -19.01 -2.53 -20.81
CA ASP A 23 -18.73 -3.92 -20.47
C ASP A 23 -19.97 -4.68 -20.00
N THR A 24 -20.93 -4.00 -19.37
CA THR A 24 -22.26 -4.56 -19.07
C THR A 24 -22.99 -4.88 -20.37
N LEU A 25 -23.02 -3.94 -21.33
CA LEU A 25 -23.63 -4.14 -22.63
C LEU A 25 -22.98 -5.28 -23.43
N ARG A 26 -21.64 -5.36 -23.40
CA ARG A 26 -20.87 -6.46 -24.01
C ARG A 26 -21.09 -7.79 -23.29
N ALA A 27 -21.25 -7.76 -21.97
CA ALA A 27 -21.55 -8.95 -21.19
C ALA A 27 -22.96 -9.46 -21.49
N TRP A 28 -23.94 -8.56 -21.68
CA TRP A 28 -25.29 -8.93 -22.08
C TRP A 28 -25.32 -9.51 -23.51
N GLU A 29 -24.65 -8.85 -24.46
CA GLU A 29 -24.47 -9.39 -25.83
C GLU A 29 -23.83 -10.78 -25.80
N ARG A 30 -22.75 -10.96 -25.04
CA ARG A 30 -22.01 -12.24 -24.98
C ARG A 30 -22.78 -13.35 -24.27
N ARG A 31 -23.47 -13.04 -23.16
CA ARG A 31 -24.12 -14.04 -22.29
C ARG A 31 -25.55 -14.36 -22.72
N TYR A 32 -26.27 -13.36 -23.22
CA TYR A 32 -27.71 -13.42 -23.46
C TYR A 32 -28.07 -13.13 -24.92
N GLY A 33 -27.12 -12.72 -25.76
CA GLY A 33 -27.37 -12.39 -27.16
C GLY A 33 -28.17 -11.11 -27.36
N LEU A 34 -28.28 -10.24 -26.36
CA LEU A 34 -29.07 -9.00 -26.42
C LEU A 34 -28.26 -7.79 -25.91
N PRO A 35 -28.29 -6.63 -26.59
CA PRO A 35 -28.84 -6.42 -27.94
C PRO A 35 -27.99 -7.14 -29.01
N MET A 36 -28.42 -7.07 -30.28
CA MET A 36 -27.77 -7.74 -31.41
C MET A 36 -27.16 -6.71 -32.39
N PRO A 37 -26.08 -6.00 -32.01
CA PRO A 37 -25.49 -4.99 -32.88
C PRO A 37 -24.87 -5.59 -34.13
N GLN A 38 -24.94 -4.86 -35.24
CA GLN A 38 -24.22 -5.21 -36.46
C GLN A 38 -22.75 -4.81 -36.35
N ARG A 39 -21.89 -5.43 -37.16
CA ARG A 39 -20.46 -5.09 -37.21
C ARG A 39 -20.10 -4.41 -38.52
N THR A 40 -19.25 -3.40 -38.45
CA THR A 40 -18.63 -2.79 -39.64
C THR A 40 -17.61 -3.75 -40.26
N ALA A 41 -17.17 -3.47 -41.49
CA ALA A 41 -16.08 -4.20 -42.13
C ALA A 41 -14.77 -4.20 -41.30
N GLY A 42 -14.56 -3.18 -40.46
CA GLY A 42 -13.44 -3.09 -39.51
C GLY A 42 -13.70 -3.77 -38.14
N GLY A 43 -14.81 -4.48 -37.98
CA GLY A 43 -15.14 -5.24 -36.76
C GLY A 43 -15.76 -4.45 -35.61
N HIS A 44 -16.02 -3.15 -35.78
CA HIS A 44 -16.65 -2.30 -34.76
C HIS A 44 -18.17 -2.48 -34.71
N ARG A 45 -18.77 -2.35 -33.52
CA ARG A 45 -20.23 -2.48 -33.31
C ARG A 45 -20.99 -1.22 -33.72
N LEU A 46 -22.06 -1.41 -34.46
CA LEU A 46 -23.08 -0.41 -34.79
C LEU A 46 -24.44 -0.90 -34.31
N TYR A 47 -25.17 0.00 -33.66
CA TYR A 47 -26.44 -0.25 -33.01
C TYR A 47 -27.55 0.50 -33.75
N SER A 48 -28.74 -0.09 -33.76
CA SER A 48 -29.95 0.51 -34.29
C SER A 48 -30.76 1.20 -33.19
N GLN A 49 -31.79 1.97 -33.58
CA GLN A 49 -32.73 2.52 -32.58
C GLN A 49 -33.44 1.39 -31.83
N TYR A 50 -33.73 0.28 -32.51
CA TYR A 50 -34.32 -0.91 -31.90
C TYR A 50 -33.41 -1.50 -30.80
N ASP A 51 -32.09 -1.51 -31.01
CA ASP A 51 -31.13 -1.96 -29.99
C ASP A 51 -31.11 -1.04 -28.77
N ILE A 52 -31.19 0.28 -28.98
CA ILE A 52 -31.24 1.27 -27.89
C ILE A 52 -32.50 1.06 -27.04
N GLU A 53 -33.66 0.88 -27.66
CA GLU A 53 -34.90 0.61 -26.94
C GLU A 53 -34.90 -0.77 -26.26
N THR A 54 -34.25 -1.77 -26.86
CA THR A 54 -34.03 -3.07 -26.22
C THR A 54 -33.24 -2.91 -24.91
N ILE A 55 -32.19 -2.09 -24.92
CA ILE A 55 -31.39 -1.79 -23.72
C ILE A 55 -32.26 -1.07 -22.68
N ARG A 56 -33.03 -0.05 -23.07
CA ARG A 56 -33.94 0.70 -22.17
C ARG A 56 -34.99 -0.21 -21.54
N TRP A 57 -35.54 -1.13 -22.32
CA TRP A 57 -36.50 -2.12 -21.83
C TRP A 57 -35.87 -3.02 -20.76
N LEU A 58 -34.67 -3.56 -21.01
CA LEU A 58 -33.96 -4.40 -20.04
C LEU A 58 -33.62 -3.64 -18.74
N LEU A 59 -33.17 -2.38 -18.87
CA LEU A 59 -32.89 -1.52 -17.72
C LEU A 59 -34.15 -1.24 -16.90
N THR A 60 -35.30 -1.03 -17.55
CA THR A 60 -36.58 -0.80 -16.88
C THR A 60 -37.03 -2.02 -16.08
N ARG A 61 -36.93 -3.22 -16.66
CA ARG A 61 -37.20 -4.48 -15.96
C ARG A 61 -36.26 -4.66 -14.76
N GLN A 62 -34.99 -4.30 -14.91
CA GLN A 62 -34.04 -4.36 -13.79
C GLN A 62 -34.42 -3.38 -12.66
N ALA A 63 -34.87 -2.17 -13.00
CA ALA A 63 -35.35 -1.19 -12.03
C ALA A 63 -36.62 -1.64 -11.28
N GLU A 64 -37.45 -2.46 -11.92
CA GLU A 64 -38.61 -3.14 -11.30
C GLU A 64 -38.20 -4.33 -10.41
N GLY A 65 -36.90 -4.62 -10.27
CA GLY A 65 -36.37 -5.66 -9.39
C GLY A 65 -36.12 -7.02 -10.06
N LEU A 66 -36.28 -7.13 -11.38
CA LEU A 66 -35.96 -8.37 -12.10
C LEU A 66 -34.45 -8.54 -12.27
N SER A 67 -33.97 -9.78 -12.14
CA SER A 67 -32.62 -10.11 -12.60
C SER A 67 -32.54 -10.03 -14.13
N ILE A 68 -31.37 -9.70 -14.67
CA ILE A 68 -31.18 -9.61 -16.13
C ILE A 68 -31.47 -10.94 -16.84
N SER A 69 -31.09 -12.08 -16.24
CA SER A 69 -31.44 -13.38 -16.80
C SER A 69 -32.96 -13.53 -16.95
N ARG A 70 -33.71 -13.16 -15.91
CA ARG A 70 -35.18 -13.27 -15.94
C ARG A 70 -35.83 -12.27 -16.91
N ALA A 71 -35.27 -11.07 -17.03
CA ALA A 71 -35.73 -10.08 -18.01
C ALA A 71 -35.50 -10.57 -19.46
N VAL A 72 -34.35 -11.20 -19.72
CA VAL A 72 -34.05 -11.84 -21.00
C VAL A 72 -34.98 -13.02 -21.29
N ASP A 73 -35.30 -13.84 -20.27
CA ASP A 73 -36.27 -14.94 -20.43
C ASP A 73 -37.64 -14.39 -20.88
N LEU A 74 -38.13 -13.33 -20.23
CA LEU A 74 -39.37 -12.66 -20.62
C LEU A 74 -39.31 -12.09 -22.05
N TRP A 75 -38.17 -11.50 -22.43
CA TRP A 75 -37.95 -11.01 -23.79
C TRP A 75 -38.07 -12.13 -24.83
N ASN A 76 -37.49 -13.29 -24.53
CA ASN A 76 -37.54 -14.46 -25.40
C ASN A 76 -38.94 -15.10 -25.46
N GLU A 77 -39.67 -15.14 -24.34
CA GLU A 77 -41.06 -15.61 -24.27
C GLU A 77 -42.01 -14.76 -25.13
N HIS A 78 -41.85 -13.42 -25.10
CA HIS A 78 -42.60 -12.50 -25.96
C HIS A 78 -42.29 -12.71 -27.44
N ASN A 79 -41.01 -12.80 -27.81
CA ASN A 79 -40.59 -13.08 -29.18
C ASN A 79 -41.11 -14.44 -29.70
N ALA A 80 -41.09 -15.49 -28.87
CA ALA A 80 -41.60 -16.81 -29.22
C ALA A 80 -43.12 -16.82 -29.45
N SER A 81 -43.84 -15.92 -28.78
CA SER A 81 -45.28 -15.73 -28.93
C SER A 81 -45.66 -14.84 -30.13
N GLY A 82 -44.68 -14.38 -30.92
CA GLY A 82 -44.88 -13.51 -32.09
C GLY A 82 -45.22 -12.05 -31.75
N VAL A 83 -45.05 -11.66 -30.48
CA VAL A 83 -45.33 -10.30 -29.99
C VAL A 83 -44.00 -9.56 -29.81
N ASP A 84 -43.84 -8.41 -30.47
CA ASP A 84 -42.65 -7.57 -30.28
C ASP A 84 -42.59 -7.09 -28.81
N PRO A 85 -41.52 -7.41 -28.04
CA PRO A 85 -41.40 -7.01 -26.64
C PRO A 85 -41.43 -5.49 -26.42
N LEU A 86 -41.14 -4.72 -27.47
CA LEU A 86 -41.19 -3.25 -27.47
C LEU A 86 -42.57 -2.71 -27.89
N ALA A 87 -43.52 -3.55 -28.32
CA ALA A 87 -44.86 -3.10 -28.67
C ALA A 87 -45.61 -2.60 -27.43
N GLY A 88 -45.91 -1.29 -27.39
CA GLY A 88 -46.57 -0.65 -26.26
C GLY A 88 -45.63 -0.30 -25.09
N PHE A 89 -44.33 -0.52 -25.23
CA PHE A 89 -43.34 -0.02 -24.27
C PHE A 89 -43.14 1.49 -24.48
N ASN A 90 -43.75 2.28 -23.60
CA ASN A 90 -43.34 3.67 -23.39
C ASN A 90 -42.36 3.66 -22.22
N ALA A 91 -41.07 3.83 -22.51
CA ALA A 91 -40.11 4.12 -21.46
C ALA A 91 -40.64 5.33 -20.68
N PRO A 92 -40.83 5.25 -19.35
CA PRO A 92 -41.11 6.45 -18.59
C PRO A 92 -39.99 7.45 -18.90
N ASP A 93 -40.35 8.72 -19.18
CA ASP A 93 -39.38 9.81 -19.09
C ASP A 93 -38.74 9.64 -17.72
N LEU A 94 -37.49 9.16 -17.70
CA LEU A 94 -36.76 8.95 -16.46
C LEU A 94 -36.64 10.34 -15.87
N ILE A 95 -37.58 10.63 -14.96
CA ILE A 95 -37.71 11.89 -14.24
C ILE A 95 -36.30 12.23 -13.79
N SER A 96 -35.91 13.48 -14.08
CA SER A 96 -34.76 14.18 -13.52
C SER A 96 -34.89 14.17 -11.99
N THR A 97 -34.67 13.01 -11.37
CA THR A 97 -34.29 12.88 -9.98
C THR A 97 -32.94 13.54 -9.92
N GLN A 98 -32.91 14.71 -9.27
CA GLN A 98 -31.73 15.48 -8.91
C GLN A 98 -30.51 14.58 -8.88
N ALA A 99 -29.58 14.86 -9.80
CA ALA A 99 -28.37 14.11 -10.03
C ALA A 99 -27.69 13.77 -8.69
N ILE A 100 -27.95 12.56 -8.19
CA ILE A 100 -26.92 11.80 -7.52
C ILE A 100 -26.03 11.40 -8.69
N PRO A 101 -24.82 11.96 -8.84
CA PRO A 101 -23.97 11.59 -9.96
C PRO A 101 -23.75 10.09 -9.86
N ALA A 102 -24.35 9.35 -10.79
CA ALA A 102 -23.97 7.98 -11.08
C ALA A 102 -22.55 8.08 -11.62
N LEU A 103 -21.61 8.02 -10.68
CA LEU A 103 -20.19 7.84 -10.85
C LEU A 103 -20.02 6.47 -11.54
N TYR A 104 -20.30 6.41 -12.85
CA TYR A 104 -19.67 5.46 -13.76
C TYR A 104 -18.25 5.90 -13.88
N VAL A 105 -17.49 5.50 -12.89
CA VAL A 105 -16.08 5.69 -12.90
C VAL A 105 -15.46 4.35 -13.25
N SER A 106 -14.38 4.42 -14.05
CA SER A 106 -13.61 3.33 -14.66
C SER A 106 -13.42 2.12 -13.72
N PRO A 107 -13.01 0.93 -14.19
CA PRO A 107 -12.68 -0.21 -13.31
C PRO A 107 -11.78 0.16 -12.12
N ASP A 108 -10.83 1.07 -12.34
CA ASP A 108 -10.00 1.70 -11.30
C ASP A 108 -10.83 2.28 -10.16
N THR A 109 -11.99 2.79 -10.50
CA THR A 109 -12.84 3.60 -9.64
C THR A 109 -13.99 2.87 -8.98
N ASN A 110 -14.29 1.64 -9.40
CA ASN A 110 -15.06 0.75 -8.55
C ASN A 110 -14.19 0.25 -7.38
N LEU A 111 -12.92 -0.09 -7.65
CA LEU A 111 -11.95 -0.40 -6.58
C LEU A 111 -11.60 0.85 -5.76
N ASP A 112 -11.44 2.02 -6.37
CA ASP A 112 -11.23 3.28 -5.62
C ASP A 112 -12.45 3.64 -4.78
N TYR A 113 -13.67 3.42 -5.31
CA TYR A 113 -14.89 3.62 -4.54
C TYR A 113 -14.95 2.66 -3.35
N LEU A 114 -14.72 1.36 -3.57
CA LEU A 114 -14.68 0.36 -2.50
C LEU A 114 -13.57 0.69 -1.48
N ARG A 115 -12.40 1.15 -1.92
CA ARG A 115 -11.34 1.66 -1.05
C ARG A 115 -11.83 2.83 -0.21
N THR A 116 -12.46 3.82 -0.83
CA THR A 116 -13.02 5.00 -0.15
C THR A 116 -14.06 4.59 0.89
N GLN A 117 -14.97 3.66 0.54
CA GLN A 117 -15.96 3.13 1.48
C GLN A 117 -15.29 2.37 2.64
N TRP A 118 -14.29 1.54 2.34
CA TRP A 118 -13.57 0.77 3.35
C TRP A 118 -12.81 1.68 4.32
N ILE A 119 -12.10 2.70 3.82
CA ILE A 119 -11.45 3.73 4.64
C ILE A 119 -12.50 4.46 5.47
N GLY A 120 -13.59 4.92 4.86
CA GLY A 120 -14.67 5.62 5.57
C GLY A 120 -15.30 4.78 6.69
N ALA A 121 -15.43 3.47 6.49
CA ALA A 121 -15.87 2.52 7.52
C ALA A 121 -14.85 2.42 8.66
N CYS A 122 -13.57 2.27 8.33
CA CYS A 122 -12.47 2.20 9.31
C CYS A 122 -12.39 3.47 10.16
N MET A 123 -12.48 4.63 9.52
CA MET A 123 -12.47 5.93 10.21
C MET A 123 -13.66 6.13 11.16
N LYS A 124 -14.74 5.35 11.00
CA LYS A 124 -15.92 5.35 11.89
C LYS A 124 -15.97 4.16 12.85
N PHE A 125 -14.89 3.35 12.93
CA PHE A 125 -14.85 2.09 13.69
C PHE A 125 -15.98 1.10 13.33
N SER A 126 -16.49 1.17 12.10
CA SER A 126 -17.59 0.32 11.64
C SER A 126 -17.05 -0.98 11.05
N GLU A 127 -16.75 -1.95 11.91
CA GLU A 127 -16.21 -3.26 11.49
C GLU A 127 -17.17 -3.98 10.55
N SER A 128 -18.47 -3.99 10.88
CA SER A 128 -19.49 -4.65 10.05
C SER A 128 -19.53 -4.09 8.63
N HIS A 129 -19.49 -2.76 8.48
CA HIS A 129 -19.50 -2.11 7.17
C HIS A 129 -18.17 -2.34 6.43
N ALA A 130 -17.03 -2.23 7.12
CA ALA A 130 -15.72 -2.50 6.52
C ALA A 130 -15.66 -3.93 5.96
N GLU A 131 -16.14 -4.93 6.71
CA GLU A 131 -16.19 -6.32 6.26
C GLU A 131 -17.17 -6.55 5.12
N GLN A 132 -18.34 -5.89 5.12
CA GLN A 132 -19.28 -5.92 3.99
C GLN A 132 -18.63 -5.40 2.70
N VAL A 133 -17.92 -4.26 2.78
CA VAL A 133 -17.21 -3.68 1.63
C VAL A 133 -16.13 -4.64 1.11
N LEU A 134 -15.36 -5.26 1.99
CA LEU A 134 -14.36 -6.26 1.57
C LEU A 134 -15.00 -7.51 0.96
N ASN A 135 -16.07 -8.04 1.56
CA ASN A 135 -16.78 -9.20 1.03
C ASN A 135 -17.35 -8.91 -0.37
N GLN A 136 -17.93 -7.72 -0.56
CA GLN A 136 -18.36 -7.25 -1.88
C GLN A 136 -17.19 -7.19 -2.86
N ALA A 137 -16.06 -6.58 -2.46
CA ALA A 137 -14.87 -6.49 -3.31
C ALA A 137 -14.36 -7.88 -3.73
N PHE A 138 -14.21 -8.83 -2.79
CA PHE A 138 -13.74 -10.20 -3.07
C PHE A 138 -14.74 -11.02 -3.91
N SER A 139 -16.04 -10.69 -3.88
CA SER A 139 -17.03 -11.32 -4.75
C SER A 139 -16.92 -10.88 -6.22
N MET A 140 -16.35 -9.71 -6.47
CA MET A 140 -16.33 -9.05 -7.78
C MET A 140 -14.93 -9.08 -8.43
N PHE A 141 -13.87 -9.11 -7.63
CA PHE A 141 -12.50 -8.94 -8.08
C PHE A 141 -11.56 -10.04 -7.55
N PRO A 142 -10.46 -10.33 -8.27
CA PRO A 142 -9.42 -11.25 -7.78
C PRO A 142 -8.85 -10.80 -6.43
N VAL A 143 -8.44 -11.78 -5.61
CA VAL A 143 -7.86 -11.54 -4.28
C VAL A 143 -6.69 -10.56 -4.34
N GLU A 144 -5.82 -10.73 -5.33
CA GLU A 144 -4.64 -9.91 -5.57
C GLU A 144 -5.03 -8.45 -5.79
N ALA A 145 -6.04 -8.20 -6.64
CA ALA A 145 -6.53 -6.87 -6.94
C ALA A 145 -7.11 -6.20 -5.70
N VAL A 146 -7.97 -6.88 -4.94
CA VAL A 146 -8.56 -6.31 -3.70
C VAL A 146 -7.47 -6.03 -2.67
N CYS A 147 -6.53 -6.95 -2.47
CA CYS A 147 -5.47 -6.76 -1.48
C CYS A 147 -4.53 -5.59 -1.82
N MET A 148 -4.22 -5.36 -3.10
CA MET A 148 -3.36 -4.25 -3.52
C MET A 148 -4.13 -2.92 -3.65
N GLU A 149 -5.28 -2.94 -4.32
CA GLU A 149 -6.02 -1.73 -4.69
C GLU A 149 -6.94 -1.20 -3.60
N VAL A 150 -7.42 -2.06 -2.69
CA VAL A 150 -8.30 -1.67 -1.57
C VAL A 150 -7.50 -1.65 -0.27
N LEU A 151 -6.93 -2.80 0.14
CA LEU A 151 -6.27 -2.91 1.43
C LEU A 151 -4.93 -2.16 1.47
N GLN A 152 -3.98 -2.45 0.58
CA GLN A 152 -2.66 -1.82 0.62
C GLN A 152 -2.73 -0.31 0.37
N LYS A 153 -3.40 0.12 -0.71
CA LYS A 153 -3.60 1.56 -0.97
C LYS A 153 -4.43 2.23 0.14
N GLY A 154 -5.44 1.54 0.68
CA GLY A 154 -6.27 2.08 1.77
C GLY A 154 -5.48 2.28 3.06
N MET A 155 -4.62 1.32 3.42
CA MET A 155 -3.70 1.47 4.55
C MET A 155 -2.70 2.60 4.35
N ALA A 156 -2.17 2.78 3.13
CA ALA A 156 -1.30 3.90 2.81
C ALA A 156 -2.03 5.25 2.96
N GLU A 157 -3.28 5.34 2.51
CA GLU A 157 -4.11 6.54 2.65
C GLU A 157 -4.44 6.85 4.12
N ILE A 158 -4.82 5.84 4.91
CA ILE A 158 -5.03 6.00 6.37
C ILE A 158 -3.74 6.44 7.06
N GLY A 159 -2.59 5.89 6.67
CA GLY A 159 -1.28 6.33 7.16
C GLY A 159 -0.98 7.80 6.84
N ASN A 160 -1.33 8.27 5.64
CA ASN A 160 -1.21 9.68 5.26
C ASN A 160 -2.19 10.57 6.04
N LEU A 161 -3.44 10.12 6.25
CA LEU A 161 -4.39 10.86 7.08
C LEU A 161 -3.92 10.97 8.52
N TRP A 162 -3.32 9.91 9.07
CA TRP A 162 -2.70 9.94 10.39
C TRP A 162 -1.52 10.92 10.44
N TYR A 163 -0.66 10.90 9.41
CA TYR A 163 0.45 11.84 9.24
C TYR A 163 -0.02 13.31 9.23
N GLU A 164 -1.16 13.58 8.60
CA GLU A 164 -1.79 14.90 8.52
C GLU A 164 -2.63 15.26 9.77
N ASN A 165 -2.63 14.42 10.82
CA ASN A 165 -3.48 14.54 12.01
C ASN A 165 -5.00 14.58 11.70
N LYS A 166 -5.40 13.98 10.58
CA LYS A 166 -6.79 13.76 10.16
C LYS A 166 -7.31 12.36 10.54
N ALA A 167 -6.41 11.47 10.97
CA ALA A 167 -6.74 10.20 11.58
C ALA A 167 -6.01 10.04 12.93
N THR A 168 -6.66 9.35 13.85
CA THR A 168 -6.14 8.99 15.17
C THR A 168 -5.32 7.70 15.09
N VAL A 169 -4.42 7.49 16.06
CA VAL A 169 -3.68 6.22 16.21
C VAL A 169 -4.65 5.04 16.34
N GLN A 170 -5.76 5.23 17.06
CA GLN A 170 -6.77 4.19 17.26
C GLN A 170 -7.44 3.77 15.93
N GLN A 171 -7.71 4.72 15.03
CA GLN A 171 -8.26 4.43 13.70
C GLN A 171 -7.25 3.67 12.83
N GLU A 172 -5.96 4.03 12.88
CA GLU A 172 -4.90 3.27 12.21
C GLU A 172 -4.84 1.83 12.75
N HIS A 173 -4.79 1.67 14.07
CA HIS A 173 -4.75 0.35 14.71
C HIS A 173 -5.97 -0.50 14.36
N PHE A 174 -7.16 0.11 14.34
CA PHE A 174 -8.40 -0.56 13.94
C PHE A 174 -8.34 -1.05 12.49
N ALA A 175 -7.94 -0.17 11.56
CA ALA A 175 -7.83 -0.50 10.14
C ALA A 175 -6.77 -1.60 9.89
N SER A 176 -5.57 -1.44 10.46
CA SER A 176 -4.48 -2.42 10.40
C SER A 176 -4.93 -3.77 10.94
N GLY A 177 -5.61 -3.80 12.10
CA GLY A 177 -6.11 -5.03 12.71
C GLY A 177 -7.12 -5.78 11.83
N LEU A 178 -8.08 -5.07 11.22
CA LEU A 178 -9.04 -5.67 10.28
C LEU A 178 -8.36 -6.20 9.02
N ALA A 179 -7.46 -5.41 8.44
CA ALA A 179 -6.74 -5.79 7.23
C ALA A 179 -5.86 -7.03 7.47
N MET A 180 -5.12 -7.07 8.58
CA MET A 180 -4.30 -8.22 8.99
C MET A 180 -5.15 -9.47 9.17
N ARG A 181 -6.25 -9.40 9.93
CA ARG A 181 -7.16 -10.54 10.13
C ARG A 181 -7.70 -11.09 8.82
N ARG A 182 -8.01 -10.21 7.86
CA ARG A 182 -8.47 -10.62 6.53
C ARG A 182 -7.36 -11.33 5.75
N LEU A 183 -6.13 -10.81 5.78
CA LEU A 183 -4.98 -11.45 5.12
C LEU A 183 -4.68 -12.83 5.73
N ASP A 184 -4.71 -12.97 7.05
CA ASP A 184 -4.49 -14.26 7.74
C ASP A 184 -5.57 -15.29 7.37
N SER A 185 -6.83 -14.87 7.27
CA SER A 185 -7.93 -15.72 6.81
C SER A 185 -7.69 -16.22 5.38
N LEU A 186 -7.27 -15.33 4.47
CA LEU A 186 -6.94 -15.68 3.08
C LEU A 186 -5.70 -16.59 2.99
N LEU A 187 -4.71 -16.37 3.84
CA LEU A 187 -3.49 -17.16 3.91
C LEU A 187 -3.81 -18.59 4.38
N SER A 188 -4.65 -18.71 5.41
CA SER A 188 -5.12 -20.00 5.95
C SER A 188 -5.96 -20.79 4.95
N ALA A 189 -6.75 -20.09 4.13
CA ALA A 189 -7.56 -20.69 3.07
C ALA A 189 -6.75 -20.95 1.77
N SER A 190 -5.48 -20.58 1.70
CA SER A 190 -4.67 -20.77 0.50
C SER A 190 -4.29 -22.25 0.31
N PRO A 191 -4.27 -22.75 -0.94
CA PRO A 191 -3.95 -24.15 -1.20
C PRO A 191 -2.51 -24.48 -0.79
N ALA A 192 -2.22 -25.77 -0.61
CA ALA A 192 -0.86 -26.25 -0.38
C ALA A 192 0.11 -25.73 -1.48
N PRO A 193 1.39 -25.45 -1.14
CA PRO A 193 2.35 -25.00 -2.13
C PRO A 193 2.49 -25.99 -3.28
N SER A 194 2.48 -25.49 -4.52
CA SER A 194 2.70 -26.29 -5.74
C SER A 194 4.15 -26.27 -6.23
N ARG A 195 4.99 -25.40 -5.65
CA ARG A 195 6.42 -25.26 -5.93
C ARG A 195 7.23 -25.74 -4.73
N SER A 196 8.39 -26.36 -5.00
CA SER A 196 9.27 -26.90 -3.96
C SER A 196 10.17 -25.85 -3.29
N GLN A 197 10.31 -24.65 -3.88
CA GLN A 197 11.11 -23.58 -3.29
C GLN A 197 10.43 -23.01 -2.04
N THR A 198 11.22 -22.84 -0.98
CA THR A 198 10.81 -22.17 0.27
C THR A 198 11.42 -20.77 0.35
N VAL A 199 10.60 -19.77 0.68
CA VAL A 199 11.01 -18.38 0.91
C VAL A 199 10.76 -18.03 2.38
N LEU A 200 11.75 -17.43 3.04
CA LEU A 200 11.57 -16.87 4.37
C LEU A 200 11.22 -15.39 4.25
N VAL A 201 10.19 -14.94 4.95
CA VAL A 201 9.77 -13.53 4.96
C VAL A 201 9.70 -13.07 6.41
N GLY A 202 10.38 -11.97 6.73
CA GLY A 202 10.37 -11.42 8.08
C GLY A 202 10.80 -9.97 8.15
N CYS A 203 10.68 -9.43 9.35
CA CYS A 203 11.07 -8.08 9.69
C CYS A 203 12.37 -8.08 10.50
N PRO A 204 13.29 -7.13 10.26
CA PRO A 204 14.50 -7.00 11.07
C PRO A 204 14.15 -6.58 12.52
N PRO A 205 15.14 -6.54 13.43
CA PRO A 205 14.92 -6.06 14.80
C PRO A 205 14.24 -4.69 14.82
N ASN A 206 13.32 -4.53 15.76
CA ASN A 206 12.48 -3.37 16.02
C ASN A 206 11.46 -3.00 14.92
N GLU A 207 11.33 -3.81 13.86
CA GLU A 207 10.31 -3.59 12.84
C GLU A 207 9.02 -4.33 13.19
N TRP A 208 8.00 -3.57 13.58
CA TRP A 208 6.70 -4.08 14.02
C TRP A 208 5.61 -4.01 12.95
N HIS A 209 5.87 -3.37 11.80
CA HIS A 209 4.88 -3.21 10.75
C HIS A 209 4.78 -4.46 9.87
N THR A 210 3.83 -5.33 10.21
CA THR A 210 3.68 -6.66 9.60
C THR A 210 2.76 -6.73 8.38
N PHE A 211 2.01 -5.66 8.07
CA PHE A 211 1.04 -5.68 6.97
C PHE A 211 1.67 -6.04 5.62
N THR A 212 2.71 -5.30 5.19
CA THR A 212 3.40 -5.56 3.92
C THR A 212 4.02 -6.96 3.82
N PRO A 213 4.81 -7.45 4.81
CA PRO A 213 5.38 -8.79 4.71
C PRO A 213 4.32 -9.90 4.78
N LEU A 214 3.20 -9.70 5.50
CA LEU A 214 2.08 -10.65 5.48
C LEU A 214 1.38 -10.66 4.10
N LEU A 215 1.10 -9.49 3.53
CA LEU A 215 0.55 -9.35 2.18
C LEU A 215 1.44 -10.04 1.14
N LEU A 216 2.75 -9.80 1.20
CA LEU A 216 3.71 -10.45 0.32
C LEU A 216 3.68 -11.97 0.50
N SER A 217 3.62 -12.45 1.74
CA SER A 217 3.53 -13.88 2.05
C SER A 217 2.29 -14.53 1.42
N LEU A 218 1.12 -13.89 1.52
CA LEU A 218 -0.11 -14.34 0.86
C LEU A 218 0.08 -14.44 -0.66
N LEU A 219 0.60 -13.39 -1.29
CA LEU A 219 0.74 -13.34 -2.75
C LEU A 219 1.78 -14.34 -3.28
N LEU A 220 2.84 -14.61 -2.52
CA LEU A 220 3.83 -15.64 -2.83
C LEU A 220 3.25 -17.06 -2.66
N ARG A 221 2.48 -17.31 -1.60
CA ARG A 221 1.77 -18.59 -1.39
C ARG A 221 0.80 -18.88 -2.54
N ARG A 222 0.08 -17.85 -3.01
CA ARG A 222 -0.84 -17.95 -4.14
C ARG A 222 -0.14 -18.16 -5.49
N ARG A 223 1.15 -17.82 -5.61
CA ARG A 223 2.04 -18.23 -6.71
C ARG A 223 2.64 -19.64 -6.54
N GLY A 224 2.19 -20.38 -5.54
CA GLY A 224 2.57 -21.77 -5.30
C GLY A 224 3.83 -21.95 -4.46
N LEU A 225 4.51 -20.88 -4.04
CA LEU A 225 5.71 -20.98 -3.22
C LEU A 225 5.38 -21.46 -1.80
N ASN A 226 6.31 -22.17 -1.17
CA ASN A 226 6.27 -22.36 0.27
C ASN A 226 6.82 -21.10 0.94
N VAL A 227 6.10 -20.54 1.90
CA VAL A 227 6.51 -19.32 2.59
C VAL A 227 6.53 -19.57 4.08
N VAL A 228 7.69 -19.33 4.70
CA VAL A 228 7.84 -19.32 6.15
C VAL A 228 7.85 -17.87 6.60
N TYR A 229 6.74 -17.45 7.20
CA TYR A 229 6.56 -16.09 7.69
C TYR A 229 7.02 -16.01 9.16
N LEU A 230 8.03 -15.19 9.43
CA LEU A 230 8.65 -15.04 10.76
C LEU A 230 8.05 -13.90 11.59
N GLY A 231 7.21 -13.06 10.98
CA GLY A 231 6.59 -11.94 11.70
C GLY A 231 7.49 -10.73 11.88
N ALA A 232 7.11 -9.90 12.85
CA ALA A 232 7.78 -8.68 13.28
C ALA A 232 9.02 -8.96 14.12
N ASN A 233 9.90 -7.95 14.21
CA ASN A 233 10.94 -7.83 15.24
C ASN A 233 11.74 -9.11 15.48
N VAL A 234 12.30 -9.69 14.41
CA VAL A 234 13.08 -10.92 14.52
C VAL A 234 14.54 -10.55 14.84
N PRO A 235 15.10 -10.95 16.00
CA PRO A 235 16.49 -10.72 16.32
C PRO A 235 17.44 -11.34 15.28
N VAL A 236 18.61 -10.72 15.09
CA VAL A 236 19.57 -11.15 14.05
C VAL A 236 19.99 -12.62 14.24
N THR A 237 20.28 -13.02 15.48
CA THR A 237 20.70 -14.38 15.84
C THR A 237 19.60 -15.40 15.54
N ASP A 238 18.37 -15.09 15.93
CA ASP A 238 17.22 -16.00 15.80
C ASP A 238 16.84 -16.16 14.32
N PHE A 239 16.99 -15.09 13.54
CA PHE A 239 16.84 -15.13 12.08
C PHE A 239 17.86 -16.09 11.47
N GLU A 240 19.14 -15.98 11.85
CA GLU A 240 20.22 -16.84 11.36
C GLU A 240 19.98 -18.32 11.68
N GLU A 241 19.57 -18.62 12.92
CA GLU A 241 19.19 -19.98 13.35
C GLU A 241 18.03 -20.53 12.52
N THR A 242 17.01 -19.72 12.28
CA THR A 242 15.85 -20.12 11.49
C THR A 242 16.24 -20.40 10.05
N VAL A 243 17.05 -19.55 9.42
CA VAL A 243 17.54 -19.75 8.05
C VAL A 243 18.31 -21.08 7.92
N LYS A 244 19.18 -21.40 8.89
CA LYS A 244 19.94 -22.66 8.93
C LYS A 244 19.02 -23.89 9.00
N SER A 245 17.90 -23.80 9.72
CA SER A 245 16.95 -24.90 9.88
C SER A 245 16.02 -25.11 8.66
N VAL A 246 15.49 -24.04 8.09
CA VAL A 246 14.43 -24.08 7.05
C VAL A 246 14.97 -24.41 5.65
N ARG A 247 16.28 -24.25 5.40
CA ARG A 247 16.91 -24.43 4.07
C ARG A 247 16.21 -23.63 2.95
N GLY A 248 15.88 -22.37 3.23
CA GLY A 248 15.23 -21.47 2.28
C GLY A 248 16.07 -21.22 1.02
N LYS A 249 15.40 -20.91 -0.09
CA LYS A 249 16.01 -20.50 -1.37
C LYS A 249 16.11 -18.98 -1.54
N LEU A 250 15.38 -18.23 -0.73
CA LEU A 250 15.40 -16.78 -0.69
C LEU A 250 14.98 -16.32 0.71
N ILE A 251 15.63 -15.28 1.20
CA ILE A 251 15.26 -14.55 2.41
C ILE A 251 14.74 -13.18 1.99
N ILE A 252 13.59 -12.76 2.52
CA ILE A 252 13.02 -11.44 2.27
C ILE A 252 12.91 -10.68 3.59
N LEU A 253 13.58 -9.53 3.67
CA LEU A 253 13.50 -8.62 4.80
C LEU A 253 12.70 -7.37 4.40
N VAL A 254 11.75 -6.95 5.25
CA VAL A 254 10.94 -5.75 5.00
C VAL A 254 11.17 -4.73 6.10
N ALA A 255 11.48 -3.48 5.75
CA ALA A 255 11.64 -2.36 6.66
C ALA A 255 10.81 -1.14 6.22
N GLN A 256 10.13 -0.48 7.15
CA GLN A 256 9.27 0.69 6.89
C GLN A 256 9.88 2.02 7.34
N THR A 257 10.91 2.00 8.20
CA THR A 257 11.51 3.19 8.82
C THR A 257 13.02 3.23 8.61
N LEU A 258 13.64 4.40 8.80
CA LEU A 258 15.10 4.54 8.70
C LEU A 258 15.85 3.66 9.72
N VAL A 259 15.35 3.60 10.96
CA VAL A 259 15.91 2.78 12.04
C VAL A 259 15.88 1.30 11.65
N THR A 260 14.76 0.84 11.12
CA THR A 260 14.60 -0.56 10.72
C THR A 260 15.35 -0.89 9.43
N ALA A 261 15.62 0.08 8.55
CA ALA A 261 16.53 -0.10 7.42
C ALA A 261 17.99 -0.31 7.88
N ALA A 262 18.45 0.40 8.92
CA ALA A 262 19.76 0.17 9.52
C ALA A 262 19.87 -1.21 10.20
N ALA A 263 18.81 -1.64 10.90
CA ALA A 263 18.68 -2.98 11.45
C ALA A 263 18.65 -4.06 10.34
N LEU A 264 17.95 -3.80 9.23
CA LEU A 264 17.91 -4.66 8.05
C LEU A 264 19.31 -4.86 7.47
N ARG A 265 20.09 -3.77 7.31
CA ARG A 265 21.46 -3.84 6.83
C ARG A 265 22.33 -4.74 7.71
N THR A 266 22.21 -4.62 9.03
CA THR A 266 22.94 -5.46 10.00
C THR A 266 22.55 -6.93 9.86
N THR A 267 21.24 -7.18 9.74
CA THR A 267 20.69 -8.53 9.56
C THR A 267 21.19 -9.14 8.24
N ALA A 268 21.14 -8.39 7.13
CA ALA A 268 21.62 -8.85 5.84
C ALA A 268 23.14 -9.15 5.84
N GLN A 269 23.93 -8.34 6.54
CA GLN A 269 25.37 -8.58 6.71
C GLN A 269 25.64 -9.88 7.47
N ALA A 270 24.95 -10.14 8.58
CA ALA A 270 25.09 -11.38 9.35
C ALA A 270 24.71 -12.63 8.54
N LEU A 271 23.75 -12.51 7.62
CA LEU A 271 23.27 -13.61 6.79
C LEU A 271 24.10 -13.83 5.50
N THR A 272 25.04 -12.95 5.19
CA THR A 272 25.81 -13.00 3.93
C THR A 272 26.60 -14.31 3.79
N ASP A 273 27.15 -14.83 4.89
CA ASP A 273 27.96 -16.06 4.90
C ASP A 273 27.14 -17.32 4.59
N LEU A 274 25.81 -17.27 4.71
CA LEU A 274 24.93 -18.40 4.44
C LEU A 274 24.72 -18.67 2.94
N ARG A 275 25.20 -17.77 2.05
CA ARG A 275 25.11 -17.88 0.59
C ARG A 275 23.68 -18.12 0.06
N ILE A 276 22.68 -17.66 0.79
CA ILE A 276 21.28 -17.63 0.34
C ILE A 276 21.00 -16.20 -0.17
N PRO A 277 20.37 -16.04 -1.34
CA PRO A 277 19.97 -14.72 -1.82
C PRO A 277 19.11 -13.99 -0.78
N ILE A 278 19.38 -12.69 -0.60
CA ILE A 278 18.63 -11.82 0.29
C ILE A 278 17.92 -10.78 -0.58
N GLY A 279 16.60 -10.81 -0.59
CA GLY A 279 15.74 -9.76 -1.09
C GLY A 279 15.36 -8.79 0.03
N TYR A 280 15.19 -7.51 -0.28
CA TYR A 280 14.69 -6.54 0.67
C TYR A 280 13.77 -5.51 0.02
N GLY A 281 12.91 -4.89 0.84
CA GLY A 281 12.02 -3.83 0.42
C GLY A 281 11.28 -3.17 1.59
N GLY A 282 10.24 -2.42 1.26
CA GLY A 282 9.42 -1.66 2.22
C GLY A 282 9.51 -0.16 1.97
N ARG A 283 8.60 0.60 2.60
CA ARG A 283 8.32 2.00 2.26
C ARG A 283 9.55 2.90 2.34
N ILE A 284 10.45 2.65 3.29
CA ILE A 284 11.63 3.49 3.50
C ILE A 284 12.53 3.57 2.26
N PHE A 285 12.61 2.50 1.47
CA PHE A 285 13.43 2.47 0.25
C PHE A 285 12.81 3.25 -0.90
N THR A 286 11.48 3.36 -0.93
CA THR A 286 10.77 4.23 -1.88
C THR A 286 10.88 5.70 -1.48
N LEU A 287 10.86 6.00 -0.17
CA LEU A 287 11.05 7.37 0.34
C LEU A 287 12.50 7.86 0.19
N LEU A 288 13.46 6.95 0.29
CA LEU A 288 14.89 7.23 0.20
C LEU A 288 15.56 6.26 -0.80
N PRO A 289 15.42 6.47 -2.12
CA PRO A 289 15.94 5.54 -3.14
C PRO A 289 17.43 5.22 -3.01
N ASN A 290 18.23 6.20 -2.58
CA ASN A 290 19.68 6.04 -2.36
C ASN A 290 20.03 5.05 -1.22
N LEU A 291 19.08 4.67 -0.35
CA LEU A 291 19.31 3.64 0.67
C LEU A 291 19.53 2.26 0.07
N THR A 292 19.04 2.00 -1.14
CA THR A 292 19.22 0.71 -1.82
C THR A 292 20.71 0.39 -2.06
N GLU A 293 21.55 1.42 -2.22
CA GLU A 293 23.01 1.25 -2.35
C GLU A 293 23.69 0.90 -1.02
N ARG A 294 23.01 1.10 0.12
CA ARG A 294 23.55 0.84 1.46
C ARG A 294 23.31 -0.58 1.94
N ILE A 295 22.45 -1.35 1.27
CA ILE A 295 22.05 -2.69 1.71
C ILE A 295 22.57 -3.73 0.73
N ALA A 296 23.29 -4.72 1.27
CA ALA A 296 23.71 -5.87 0.50
C ALA A 296 22.51 -6.78 0.21
N GLY A 297 22.22 -7.04 -1.06
CA GLY A 297 21.09 -7.88 -1.46
C GLY A 297 20.43 -7.41 -2.75
N HIS A 298 19.24 -7.94 -3.00
CA HIS A 298 18.38 -7.57 -4.12
C HIS A 298 17.26 -6.64 -3.62
N TYR A 299 17.27 -5.40 -4.07
CA TYR A 299 16.10 -4.55 -3.89
C TYR A 299 14.95 -5.12 -4.72
N LEU A 300 13.81 -5.39 -4.07
CA LEU A 300 12.66 -6.02 -4.71
C LEU A 300 11.78 -5.04 -5.48
N GLY A 301 12.04 -3.73 -5.39
CA GLY A 301 11.33 -2.69 -6.15
C GLY A 301 10.30 -1.90 -5.33
N ASP A 302 9.73 -0.87 -5.97
CA ASP A 302 8.88 0.14 -5.32
C ASP A 302 7.41 -0.28 -5.17
N SER A 303 7.05 -1.47 -5.64
CA SER A 303 5.68 -2.00 -5.55
C SER A 303 5.68 -3.49 -5.23
N VAL A 304 4.57 -3.97 -4.68
CA VAL A 304 4.38 -5.40 -4.40
C VAL A 304 4.43 -6.22 -5.69
N THR A 305 3.89 -5.70 -6.80
CA THR A 305 3.99 -6.35 -8.11
C THR A 305 5.44 -6.52 -8.55
N ALA A 306 6.25 -5.46 -8.50
CA ALA A 306 7.68 -5.51 -8.82
C ALA A 306 8.43 -6.47 -7.89
N ALA A 307 8.05 -6.55 -6.61
CA ALA A 307 8.63 -7.48 -5.67
C ALA A 307 8.37 -8.94 -6.05
N LEU A 308 7.16 -9.26 -6.50
CA LEU A 308 6.80 -10.60 -6.94
C LEU A 308 7.58 -11.01 -8.19
N GLU A 309 7.73 -10.11 -9.17
CA GLU A 309 8.53 -10.33 -10.38
C GLU A 309 10.02 -10.54 -10.03
N SER A 310 10.55 -9.71 -9.13
CA SER A 310 11.93 -9.82 -8.66
C SER A 310 12.19 -11.15 -7.95
N VAL A 311 11.25 -11.59 -7.11
CA VAL A 311 11.33 -12.90 -6.43
C VAL A 311 11.38 -14.04 -7.44
N ASP A 312 10.52 -14.02 -8.45
CA ASP A 312 10.53 -15.06 -9.49
C ASP A 312 11.85 -15.06 -10.27
N SER A 313 12.37 -13.88 -10.63
CA SER A 313 13.67 -13.74 -11.31
C SER A 313 14.82 -14.33 -10.49
N ILE A 314 14.91 -13.97 -9.20
CA ILE A 314 15.97 -14.47 -8.29
C ILE A 314 15.89 -15.99 -8.13
N LEU A 315 14.68 -16.53 -7.95
CA LEU A 315 14.49 -17.98 -7.77
C LEU A 315 14.78 -18.78 -9.05
N GLN A 316 14.58 -18.18 -10.23
CA GLN A 316 14.89 -18.80 -11.53
C GLN A 316 16.39 -18.76 -11.85
N ALA A 317 17.10 -17.70 -11.43
CA ALA A 317 18.51 -17.49 -11.74
C ALA A 317 19.47 -18.48 -11.07
N LYS A 318 19.01 -19.39 -10.20
CA LYS A 318 19.81 -20.45 -9.54
C LYS A 318 21.14 -19.97 -8.91
N GLY A 319 21.23 -18.71 -8.49
CA GLY A 319 22.44 -18.12 -7.89
C GLY A 319 23.31 -17.29 -8.84
N GLU A 320 22.89 -17.07 -10.09
CA GLU A 320 23.60 -16.23 -11.07
C GLU A 320 23.29 -14.73 -10.94
N THR A 321 22.18 -14.37 -10.27
CA THR A 321 21.88 -12.96 -9.97
C THR A 321 22.85 -12.42 -8.93
N LYS A 322 23.77 -11.54 -9.36
CA LYS A 322 24.64 -10.81 -8.44
C LYS A 322 23.82 -9.87 -7.57
N ALA A 323 23.90 -10.05 -6.25
CA ALA A 323 23.38 -9.08 -5.30
C ALA A 323 24.15 -7.76 -5.44
N ASN A 324 23.47 -6.63 -5.18
CA ASN A 324 24.17 -5.35 -5.14
C ASN A 324 25.09 -5.32 -3.91
N PRO A 325 26.37 -4.99 -4.07
CA PRO A 325 27.26 -4.82 -2.92
C PRO A 325 26.83 -3.57 -2.14
N SER A 326 26.92 -3.65 -0.81
CA SER A 326 26.71 -2.48 0.06
C SER A 326 27.88 -1.50 -0.08
N VAL A 327 27.59 -0.23 -0.39
CA VAL A 327 28.60 0.83 -0.41
C VAL A 327 29.16 1.02 1.01
N SER A 328 30.49 1.01 1.11
CA SER A 328 31.19 1.20 2.38
C SER A 328 30.88 2.57 2.99
N VAL A 329 30.59 2.58 4.29
CA VAL A 329 30.33 3.81 5.05
C VAL A 329 31.66 4.52 5.31
N ALA A 330 31.73 5.84 5.11
CA ALA A 330 32.97 6.58 5.33
C ALA A 330 33.41 6.52 6.81
N LYS A 331 34.73 6.57 7.06
CA LYS A 331 35.32 6.47 8.42
C LYS A 331 34.69 7.47 9.40
N LYS A 332 34.48 8.72 8.96
CA LYS A 332 33.87 9.79 9.79
C LYS A 332 32.50 9.40 10.36
N TYR A 333 31.66 8.70 9.60
CA TYR A 333 30.34 8.28 10.04
C TYR A 333 30.40 7.10 11.01
N ARG A 334 31.31 6.13 10.77
CA ARG A 334 31.53 5.01 11.70
C ARG A 334 32.04 5.48 13.06
N GLU A 335 32.98 6.42 13.05
CA GLU A 335 33.52 7.02 14.28
C GLU A 335 32.42 7.80 15.01
N ALA A 336 31.71 8.69 14.32
CA ALA A 336 30.59 9.43 14.88
C ALA A 336 29.50 8.51 15.45
N HIS A 337 29.13 7.43 14.76
CA HIS A 337 28.18 6.43 15.26
C HIS A 337 28.64 5.82 16.58
N ARG A 338 29.90 5.35 16.65
CA ARG A 338 30.45 4.72 17.86
C ARG A 338 30.45 5.68 19.05
N PHE A 339 30.90 6.92 18.86
CA PHE A 339 30.94 7.91 19.93
C PHE A 339 29.53 8.36 20.33
N PHE A 340 28.64 8.59 19.37
CA PHE A 340 27.25 8.97 19.65
C PHE A 340 26.53 7.90 20.45
N THR A 341 26.60 6.63 20.03
CA THR A 341 25.93 5.53 20.73
C THR A 341 26.49 5.30 22.13
N SER A 342 27.80 5.46 22.35
CA SER A 342 28.42 5.31 23.68
C SER A 342 28.09 6.46 24.63
N GLU A 343 27.93 7.68 24.14
CA GLU A 343 27.60 8.86 24.95
C GLU A 343 26.10 9.20 24.96
N ARG A 344 25.26 8.41 24.26
CA ARG A 344 23.84 8.70 24.01
C ARG A 344 23.07 9.04 25.28
N THR A 345 23.17 8.22 26.31
CA THR A 345 22.46 8.45 27.57
C THR A 345 22.84 9.78 28.24
N ARG A 346 24.12 10.20 28.16
CA ARG A 346 24.59 11.47 28.73
C ARG A 346 24.10 12.67 27.90
N ILE A 347 24.08 12.52 26.57
CA ILE A 347 23.54 13.52 25.65
C ILE A 347 22.06 13.74 25.94
N GLU A 348 21.26 12.67 25.93
CA GLU A 348 19.81 12.73 26.15
C GLU A 348 19.48 13.31 27.53
N SER A 349 20.23 12.93 28.58
CA SER A 349 20.06 13.51 29.92
C SER A 349 20.31 15.02 29.93
N THR A 350 21.36 15.49 29.26
CA THR A 350 21.66 16.92 29.13
C THR A 350 20.58 17.66 28.35
N VAL A 351 20.00 17.03 27.32
CA VAL A 351 18.88 17.60 26.56
C VAL A 351 17.65 17.77 27.46
N ILE A 352 17.31 16.75 28.26
CA ILE A 352 16.17 16.80 29.20
C ILE A 352 16.35 17.93 30.22
N GLU A 353 17.52 18.02 30.85
CA GLU A 353 17.83 19.08 31.84
C GLU A 353 17.74 20.48 31.24
N SER A 354 18.29 20.65 30.04
CA SER A 354 18.27 21.93 29.33
C SER A 354 16.84 22.30 28.93
N ALA A 355 16.07 21.37 28.36
CA ALA A 355 14.70 21.61 27.90
C ALA A 355 13.75 22.02 29.04
N ARG A 356 13.91 21.45 30.25
CA ARG A 356 13.16 21.88 31.44
C ARG A 356 13.41 23.35 31.78
N SER A 357 14.63 23.83 31.60
CA SER A 357 15.01 25.22 31.88
C SER A 357 14.37 26.22 30.90
N TYR A 358 14.02 25.77 29.69
CA TYR A 358 13.31 26.57 28.69
C TYR A 358 11.78 26.44 28.74
N GLN A 359 11.22 25.76 29.77
CA GLN A 359 9.78 25.49 29.90
C GLN A 359 9.14 24.85 28.65
N ILE A 360 9.92 24.09 27.87
CA ILE A 360 9.42 23.39 26.68
C ILE A 360 8.44 22.30 27.15
N ASN A 361 7.15 22.58 27.07
CA ASN A 361 6.10 21.65 27.46
C ASN A 361 5.80 20.67 26.33
N LEU A 362 6.61 19.62 26.27
CA LEU A 362 6.40 18.48 25.39
C LEU A 362 5.91 17.30 26.25
N ASN A 363 4.60 17.12 26.38
CA ASN A 363 4.05 15.79 26.60
C ASN A 363 4.59 14.91 25.46
N GLY A 364 5.53 14.00 25.77
CA GLY A 364 6.28 13.26 24.76
C GLY A 364 7.70 13.79 24.45
N LEU A 365 8.28 14.68 25.26
CA LEU A 365 9.69 15.12 25.11
C LEU A 365 10.64 13.93 25.01
N ASN A 366 10.49 12.96 25.91
CA ASN A 366 11.31 11.75 25.92
C ASN A 366 11.13 10.95 24.62
N THR A 367 9.91 10.87 24.10
CA THR A 367 9.63 10.22 22.81
C THR A 367 10.33 10.94 21.66
N GLY A 368 10.29 12.28 21.62
CA GLY A 368 10.98 13.07 20.60
C GLY A 368 12.51 12.97 20.68
N ILE A 369 13.06 12.95 21.90
CA ILE A 369 14.50 12.74 22.15
C ILE A 369 14.93 11.35 21.67
N GLN A 370 14.20 10.31 22.06
CA GLN A 370 14.48 8.93 21.64
C GLN A 370 14.36 8.79 20.13
N TYR A 371 13.28 9.33 19.53
CA TYR A 371 13.04 9.32 18.09
C TYR A 371 14.19 9.94 17.32
N LEU A 372 14.62 11.16 17.70
CA LEU A 372 15.74 11.82 17.03
C LEU A 372 17.05 11.05 17.24
N GLY A 373 17.29 10.56 18.46
CA GLY A 373 18.48 9.76 18.77
C GLY A 373 18.58 8.48 17.95
N ASP A 374 17.45 7.75 17.79
CA ASP A 374 17.39 6.52 17.00
C ASP A 374 17.65 6.80 15.52
N ASN A 375 17.04 7.86 14.97
CA ASN A 375 17.25 8.24 13.57
C ASN A 375 18.66 8.77 13.30
N ILE A 376 19.26 9.53 14.21
CA ILE A 376 20.68 9.93 14.12
C ILE A 376 21.58 8.68 14.10
N ALA A 377 21.38 7.74 15.02
CA ALA A 377 22.17 6.51 15.06
C ALA A 377 22.04 5.72 13.75
N ALA A 378 20.81 5.54 13.26
CA ALA A 378 20.52 4.84 12.01
C ALA A 378 21.18 5.52 10.79
N ALA A 379 21.09 6.85 10.69
CA ALA A 379 21.69 7.63 9.62
C ALA A 379 23.22 7.55 9.62
N LEU A 380 23.86 7.65 10.78
CA LEU A 380 25.30 7.45 10.92
C LEU A 380 25.72 6.03 10.54
N GLN A 381 24.93 5.03 10.94
CA GLN A 381 25.16 3.63 10.59
C GLN A 381 25.04 3.41 9.07
N LEU A 382 24.09 4.08 8.41
CA LEU A 382 23.86 4.01 6.96
C LEU A 382 24.80 4.94 6.17
N GLY A 383 25.49 5.86 6.84
CA GLY A 383 26.57 6.67 6.29
C GLY A 383 26.14 7.98 5.63
N ASP A 384 24.96 8.50 5.96
CA ASP A 384 24.47 9.78 5.47
C ASP A 384 23.47 10.40 6.46
N MET A 385 23.76 11.61 6.93
CA MET A 385 22.88 12.33 7.86
C MET A 385 21.64 12.93 7.18
N GLU A 386 21.66 13.12 5.85
CA GLU A 386 20.49 13.64 5.14
C GLU A 386 19.29 12.69 5.18
N TYR A 387 19.52 11.40 5.49
CA TYR A 387 18.41 10.46 5.74
C TYR A 387 17.52 10.89 6.90
N VAL A 388 18.05 11.60 7.91
CA VAL A 388 17.25 12.11 9.04
C VAL A 388 16.38 13.31 8.61
N THR A 389 16.77 14.05 7.56
CA THR A 389 16.06 15.26 7.13
C THR A 389 14.59 14.97 6.80
N ASN A 390 14.30 13.84 6.14
CA ASN A 390 12.91 13.44 5.84
C ASN A 390 12.09 13.13 7.09
N GLU A 391 12.72 12.54 8.11
CA GLU A 391 12.09 12.26 9.41
C GLU A 391 11.86 13.55 10.23
N MET A 392 12.63 14.61 9.96
CA MET A 392 12.45 15.92 10.58
C MET A 392 11.27 16.70 9.99
N GLU A 393 11.03 16.61 8.67
CA GLU A 393 9.83 17.19 8.06
C GLU A 393 8.55 16.50 8.59
N TRP A 394 8.63 15.19 8.87
CA TRP A 394 7.57 14.48 9.60
C TRP A 394 7.31 15.10 10.97
N LEU A 395 8.36 15.30 11.78
CA LEU A 395 8.22 15.88 13.11
C LEU A 395 7.67 17.31 13.05
N LYS A 396 8.10 18.10 12.07
CA LYS A 396 7.61 19.47 11.83
C LYS A 396 6.11 19.49 11.50
N THR A 397 5.67 18.61 10.60
CA THR A 397 4.25 18.47 10.22
C THR A 397 3.40 18.06 11.42
N LEU A 398 3.90 17.13 12.24
CA LEU A 398 3.25 16.71 13.48
C LEU A 398 3.11 17.86 14.49
N LEU A 399 4.15 18.67 14.68
CA LEU A 399 4.09 19.81 15.61
C LEU A 399 3.13 20.90 15.14
N GLN A 400 3.13 21.20 13.84
CA GLN A 400 2.20 22.17 13.23
C GLN A 400 0.73 21.73 13.39
N SER A 401 0.45 20.45 13.16
CA SER A 401 -0.91 19.90 13.27
C SER A 401 -1.42 19.90 14.71
N HIS A 402 -0.52 19.89 15.70
CA HIS A 402 -0.82 20.07 17.12
C HIS A 402 -0.81 21.54 17.58
N LYS A 403 -0.79 22.50 16.63
CA LYS A 403 -0.79 23.95 16.88
C LYS A 403 0.38 24.43 17.75
N ARG A 404 1.53 23.77 17.67
CA ARG A 404 2.73 24.19 18.40
C ARG A 404 3.55 25.21 17.60
N PRO A 405 4.19 26.20 18.25
CA PRO A 405 5.07 27.14 17.57
C PRO A 405 6.29 26.43 16.97
N SER A 406 6.64 26.72 15.71
CA SER A 406 7.86 26.21 15.06
C SER A 406 9.14 26.53 15.84
N GLN A 407 9.12 27.60 16.63
CA GLN A 407 10.24 28.01 17.48
C GLN A 407 10.62 26.94 18.52
N GLU A 408 9.65 26.18 19.07
CA GLU A 408 9.93 25.10 20.03
C GLU A 408 10.82 24.01 19.40
N LEU A 409 10.62 23.72 18.11
CA LEU A 409 11.45 22.75 17.37
C LEU A 409 12.87 23.31 17.16
N THR A 410 12.99 24.57 16.77
CA THR A 410 14.31 25.23 16.60
C THR A 410 15.09 25.24 17.91
N ASP A 411 14.44 25.57 19.02
CA ASP A 411 15.05 25.58 20.35
C ASP A 411 15.47 24.17 20.78
N PHE A 412 14.61 23.17 20.58
CA PHE A 412 14.91 21.76 20.83
C PHE A 412 16.14 21.29 20.03
N MET A 413 16.19 21.58 18.73
CA MET A 413 17.32 21.22 17.87
C MET A 413 18.62 21.91 18.32
N GLY A 414 18.54 23.18 18.73
CA GLY A 414 19.67 23.92 19.29
C GLY A 414 20.18 23.32 20.60
N ILE A 415 19.27 22.89 21.49
CA ILE A 415 19.61 22.19 22.73
C ILE A 415 20.31 20.86 22.42
N TYR A 416 19.74 20.07 21.51
CA TYR A 416 20.30 18.77 21.11
C TYR A 416 21.71 18.94 20.53
N SER A 417 21.91 19.93 19.66
CA SER A 417 23.22 20.24 19.07
C SER A 417 24.27 20.58 20.13
N ARG A 418 23.92 21.43 21.10
CA ARG A 418 24.83 21.78 22.22
C ARG A 418 25.16 20.58 23.10
N ALA A 419 24.18 19.71 23.36
CA ALA A 419 24.39 18.49 24.14
C ALA A 419 25.35 17.51 23.42
N VAL A 420 25.16 17.31 22.11
CA VAL A 420 26.06 16.49 21.28
C VAL A 420 27.48 17.06 21.32
N ASP A 421 27.65 18.37 21.11
CA ASP A 421 28.97 19.02 21.13
C ASP A 421 29.66 18.87 22.50
N LYS A 422 28.91 19.03 23.60
CA LYS A 422 29.43 18.91 24.97
C LYS A 422 30.00 17.53 25.28
N HIS A 423 29.39 16.47 24.76
CA HIS A 423 29.75 15.09 25.11
C HIS A 423 30.63 14.39 24.08
N ILE A 424 30.58 14.79 22.80
CA ILE A 424 31.30 14.11 21.71
C ILE A 424 32.58 14.87 21.26
N ASN A 425 32.82 16.10 21.76
CA ASN A 425 34.10 16.85 21.62
C ASN A 425 34.75 16.77 20.21
N GLY A 426 34.00 17.12 19.16
CA GLY A 426 34.48 17.13 17.76
C GLY A 426 34.43 15.80 17.02
N GLN A 427 34.17 14.67 17.70
CA GLN A 427 33.99 13.36 17.06
C GLN A 427 32.57 13.17 16.47
N GLY A 428 31.68 14.15 16.65
CA GLY A 428 30.29 14.16 16.21
C GLY A 428 30.07 15.11 15.04
N GLU A 429 31.12 15.48 14.30
CA GLU A 429 31.05 16.51 13.26
C GLU A 429 29.91 16.29 12.25
N PRO A 430 29.63 15.07 11.73
CA PRO A 430 28.49 14.87 10.83
C PRO A 430 27.14 15.24 11.45
N ILE A 431 26.96 14.94 12.75
CA ILE A 431 25.74 15.25 13.49
C ILE A 431 25.61 16.77 13.68
N LYS A 432 26.72 17.42 14.04
CA LYS A 432 26.79 18.85 14.27
C LYS A 432 26.54 19.66 13.00
N GLU A 433 27.22 19.32 11.91
CA GLU A 433 27.04 19.96 10.60
C GLU A 433 25.58 19.85 10.17
N TRP A 434 24.99 18.66 10.29
CA TRP A 434 23.60 18.43 9.94
C TRP A 434 22.63 19.21 10.84
N LEU A 435 22.77 19.15 12.18
CA LEU A 435 21.90 19.90 13.11
C LEU A 435 21.94 21.41 12.85
N LYS A 436 23.14 21.97 12.58
CA LYS A 436 23.30 23.38 12.21
C LYS A 436 22.63 23.71 10.88
N ALA A 437 22.73 22.84 9.89
CA ALA A 437 22.08 23.03 8.60
C ALA A 437 20.56 22.99 8.72
N GLN A 438 20.00 22.07 9.51
CA GLN A 438 18.56 21.97 9.74
C GLN A 438 18.00 23.15 10.52
N ALA A 439 18.71 23.63 11.55
CA ALA A 439 18.29 24.80 12.31
C ALA A 439 18.21 26.10 11.48
N ARG A 440 18.86 26.16 10.31
CA ARG A 440 18.75 27.29 9.35
C ARG A 440 17.56 27.17 8.40
N LYS A 441 16.97 25.97 8.28
CA LYS A 441 15.84 25.67 7.38
C LYS A 441 14.46 25.77 8.07
N ILE A 442 14.46 25.75 9.41
CA ILE A 442 13.28 25.95 10.27
C ILE A 442 13.18 27.44 10.57
#